data_AF-A0A1Y3NTS9-F1
#
_entry.id   AF-A0A1Y3NTS9-F1
#
_cell.length_a   1.000
_cell.length_b   1.000
_cell.length_c   1.000
_cell.angle_alpha   90.00
_cell.angle_beta   90.00
_cell.angle_gamma   90.00
#
_symmetry.space_group_name_H-M   'P 1'
#
loop_
_entity.id
_entity.type
_entity.pdbx_description
1 polymer ?
#
loop_
_entity_poly.entity_id
_entity_poly.type
_entity_poly.pdbx_seq_one_letter_code
_entity_poly.pdbx_strand_id
1 'polypeptide(L)'
;MTSFAFETLLRDPTKSVPGTQESLLYNKVKDLQRLQDKLYQGKLGLPSTTKMRYLDDFIINKSCKLDEDVCENLEEIPEIGFTKNIVQMGMNEILDEMINAGMAIVQSVNIKDYKTNENLYENFLVGSKECIERCFMNPNFYFIYSILDHAIAALKKSEEVLFSNVMQSVRETMTYLIFIILLDIILFIVSFVITYRVMKSTNKILEELVNIIFLIPQSTINMIPQFKRFIETGSFEEE
;
A
#
# COMPACT_ATOMS: atom_id res chain seq x y z
N MET A 1 13.92 -17.47 6.63
CA MET A 1 13.64 -18.88 6.30
C MET A 1 14.93 -19.60 5.92
N THR A 2 15.69 -19.09 4.94
CA THR A 2 17.03 -19.58 4.53
C THR A 2 18.00 -19.85 5.68
N SER A 3 18.20 -18.89 6.60
CA SER A 3 19.12 -19.10 7.74
C SER A 3 18.69 -20.26 8.65
N PHE A 4 17.40 -20.36 8.99
CA PHE A 4 16.90 -21.47 9.81
C PHE A 4 16.94 -22.81 9.06
N ALA A 5 16.72 -22.80 7.74
CA ALA A 5 16.85 -23.98 6.88
C ALA A 5 18.31 -24.46 6.83
N PHE A 6 19.26 -23.54 6.71
CA PHE A 6 20.69 -23.85 6.75
C PHE A 6 21.09 -24.46 8.11
N GLU A 7 20.72 -23.81 9.23
CA GLU A 7 21.02 -24.31 10.57
C GLU A 7 20.36 -25.68 10.85
N THR A 8 19.15 -25.89 10.32
CA THR A 8 18.43 -27.19 10.40
C THR A 8 19.16 -28.30 9.65
N LEU A 9 19.79 -28.00 8.51
CA LEU A 9 20.57 -28.98 7.75
C LEU A 9 21.97 -29.18 8.35
N LEU A 10 22.57 -28.13 8.89
CA LEU A 10 23.89 -28.14 9.52
C LEU A 10 23.90 -28.96 10.82
N ARG A 11 22.83 -28.86 11.63
CA ARG A 11 22.67 -29.55 12.92
C ARG A 11 23.86 -29.38 13.86
N ASP A 12 24.34 -28.15 14.03
CA ASP A 12 25.49 -27.85 14.90
C ASP A 12 25.14 -28.13 16.37
N PRO A 13 25.73 -29.19 16.99
CA PRO A 13 25.42 -29.57 18.37
C PRO A 13 26.02 -28.59 19.39
N THR A 14 26.99 -27.75 18.98
CA THR A 14 27.67 -26.81 19.87
C THR A 14 26.83 -25.57 20.16
N LYS A 15 25.90 -25.22 19.26
CA LYS A 15 25.10 -23.99 19.34
C LYS A 15 23.69 -24.22 19.87
N SER A 16 23.13 -25.41 19.70
CA SER A 16 21.73 -25.66 20.07
C SER A 16 21.43 -27.13 20.35
N VAL A 17 20.47 -27.35 21.25
CA VAL A 17 19.98 -28.69 21.59
C VAL A 17 19.28 -29.32 20.37
N PRO A 18 19.44 -30.63 20.10
CA PRO A 18 18.77 -31.30 18.99
C PRO A 18 17.25 -31.07 18.96
N GLY A 19 16.71 -30.69 17.80
CA GLY A 19 15.29 -30.38 17.62
C GLY A 19 14.95 -28.90 17.78
N THR A 20 15.87 -28.04 18.23
CA THR A 20 15.62 -26.61 18.41
C THR A 20 15.48 -25.90 17.07
N GLN A 21 16.43 -26.09 16.14
CA GLN A 21 16.44 -25.41 14.85
C GLN A 21 15.28 -25.85 13.97
N GLU A 22 14.93 -27.13 14.03
CA GLU A 22 13.80 -27.72 13.32
C GLU A 22 12.48 -27.15 13.84
N SER A 23 12.35 -27.00 15.17
CA SER A 23 11.17 -26.36 15.77
C SER A 23 11.07 -24.89 15.39
N LEU A 24 12.20 -24.17 15.35
CA LEU A 24 12.25 -22.77 14.90
C LEU A 24 11.87 -22.64 13.43
N LEU A 25 12.43 -23.48 12.56
CA LEU A 25 12.08 -23.50 11.14
C LEU A 25 10.59 -23.84 10.97
N TYR A 26 10.09 -24.90 11.61
CA TYR A 26 8.69 -25.28 11.56
C TYR A 26 7.76 -24.14 11.99
N ASN A 27 8.06 -23.50 13.12
CA ASN A 27 7.28 -22.36 13.61
C ASN A 27 7.30 -21.20 12.62
N LYS A 28 8.47 -20.89 12.04
CA LYS A 28 8.59 -19.83 11.02
C LYS A 28 7.82 -20.15 9.75
N VAL A 29 7.86 -21.39 9.28
CA VAL A 29 7.06 -21.82 8.13
C VAL A 29 5.57 -21.72 8.43
N LYS A 30 5.13 -22.15 9.63
CA LYS A 30 3.74 -22.03 10.06
C LYS A 30 3.28 -20.60 10.25
N ASP A 31 4.14 -19.72 10.74
CA ASP A 31 3.85 -18.30 10.87
C ASP A 31 3.67 -17.64 9.50
N LEU A 32 4.52 -17.98 8.53
CA LEU A 32 4.38 -17.54 7.13
C LEU A 32 3.07 -18.02 6.51
N GLN A 33 2.74 -19.31 6.67
CA GLN A 33 1.48 -19.88 6.21
C GLN A 33 0.27 -19.14 6.83
N ARG A 34 0.28 -18.92 8.14
CA ARG A 34 -0.78 -18.16 8.83
C ARG A 34 -0.87 -16.71 8.36
N LEU A 35 0.25 -16.08 8.06
CA LEU A 35 0.28 -14.71 7.56
C LEU A 35 -0.36 -14.64 6.17
N GLN A 36 0.00 -15.56 5.28
CA GLN A 36 -0.57 -15.70 3.94
C GLN A 36 -2.09 -15.93 4.01
N ASP A 37 -2.56 -16.85 4.86
CA ASP A 37 -3.99 -17.09 5.08
C ASP A 37 -4.72 -15.83 5.55
N LYS A 38 -4.12 -15.09 6.50
CA LYS A 38 -4.69 -13.85 7.02
C LYS A 38 -4.75 -12.74 5.98
N LEU A 39 -3.73 -12.62 5.13
CA LEU A 39 -3.71 -11.69 4.00
C LEU A 39 -4.77 -12.05 2.98
N TYR A 40 -4.85 -13.32 2.59
CA TYR A 40 -5.86 -13.83 1.68
C TYR A 40 -7.28 -13.59 2.20
N GLN A 41 -7.51 -13.78 3.50
CA GLN A 41 -8.83 -13.58 4.12
C GLN A 41 -9.13 -12.11 4.51
N GLY A 42 -8.16 -11.19 4.42
CA GLY A 42 -8.34 -9.80 4.85
C GLY A 42 -8.49 -9.63 6.37
N LYS A 43 -7.85 -10.48 7.17
CA LYS A 43 -7.96 -10.47 8.65
C LYS A 43 -6.99 -9.51 9.35
N LEU A 44 -6.20 -8.75 8.59
CA LEU A 44 -5.19 -7.80 9.10
C LEU A 44 -5.64 -6.33 9.07
N GLY A 45 -6.95 -6.08 9.03
CA GLY A 45 -7.49 -4.72 8.86
C GLY A 45 -7.35 -4.19 7.43
N LEU A 46 -6.99 -5.07 6.49
CA LEU A 46 -6.90 -4.81 5.05
C LEU A 46 -8.00 -5.61 4.33
N PRO A 47 -8.51 -5.13 3.18
CA PRO A 47 -9.37 -5.96 2.36
C PRO A 47 -8.62 -7.24 1.94
N SER A 48 -9.36 -8.31 1.69
CA SER A 48 -8.80 -9.54 1.14
C SER A 48 -8.00 -9.23 -0.13
N THR A 49 -6.84 -9.88 -0.30
CA THR A 49 -6.03 -9.74 -1.52
C THR A 49 -6.81 -10.09 -2.78
N THR A 50 -7.82 -10.97 -2.70
CA THR A 50 -8.75 -11.29 -3.80
C THR A 50 -9.59 -10.10 -4.29
N LYS A 51 -9.70 -9.04 -3.48
CA LYS A 51 -10.42 -7.80 -3.81
C LYS A 51 -9.49 -6.70 -4.33
N MET A 52 -8.18 -6.90 -4.27
CA MET A 52 -7.17 -5.92 -4.67
C MET A 52 -6.76 -6.12 -6.13
N ARG A 53 -7.67 -5.78 -7.07
CA ARG A 53 -7.45 -6.03 -8.51
C ARG A 53 -6.16 -5.45 -9.10
N TYR A 54 -5.69 -4.34 -8.55
CA TYR A 54 -4.43 -3.71 -8.96
C TYR A 54 -3.18 -4.53 -8.58
N LEU A 55 -3.34 -5.58 -7.76
CA LEU A 55 -2.29 -6.54 -7.42
C LEU A 55 -2.48 -7.88 -8.12
N ASP A 56 -3.55 -8.10 -8.90
CA ASP A 56 -3.80 -9.37 -9.58
C ASP A 56 -2.63 -9.73 -10.51
N ASP A 57 -2.04 -8.73 -11.18
CA ASP A 57 -0.86 -8.90 -12.03
C ASP A 57 0.37 -9.47 -11.30
N PHE A 58 0.41 -9.29 -9.99
CA PHE A 58 1.52 -9.67 -9.14
C PHE A 58 1.24 -10.95 -8.34
N ILE A 59 0.04 -11.02 -7.78
CA ILE A 59 -0.39 -12.07 -6.86
C ILE A 59 -0.86 -13.31 -7.63
N ILE A 60 -1.46 -13.14 -8.80
CA ILE A 60 -2.18 -14.20 -9.54
C ILE A 60 -1.60 -14.40 -10.94
N ASN A 61 -1.35 -13.32 -11.68
CA ASN A 61 -0.96 -13.45 -13.08
C ASN A 61 0.48 -13.91 -13.22
N LYS A 62 0.65 -14.79 -14.22
CA LYS A 62 1.95 -15.32 -14.58
C LYS A 62 2.73 -14.29 -15.37
N SER A 63 3.65 -13.60 -14.71
CA SER A 63 4.52 -12.62 -15.34
C SER A 63 5.89 -12.63 -14.67
N CYS A 64 6.93 -12.45 -15.49
CA CYS A 64 8.28 -12.31 -14.98
C CYS A 64 8.36 -11.11 -14.03
N LYS A 65 8.87 -11.36 -12.83
CA LYS A 65 9.02 -10.33 -11.80
C LYS A 65 10.36 -9.59 -11.88
N LEU A 66 11.33 -10.14 -12.61
CA LEU A 66 12.57 -9.47 -12.99
C LEU A 66 12.38 -8.68 -14.30
N ASP A 67 13.45 -8.02 -14.75
CA ASP A 67 13.53 -7.44 -16.09
C ASP A 67 13.36 -8.55 -17.14
N GLU A 68 12.65 -8.25 -18.24
CA GLU A 68 12.29 -9.23 -19.28
C GLU A 68 13.54 -9.96 -19.81
N ASP A 69 14.62 -9.22 -20.05
CA ASP A 69 15.91 -9.75 -20.50
C ASP A 69 16.50 -10.78 -19.53
N VAL A 70 16.31 -10.62 -18.22
CA VAL A 70 16.85 -11.52 -17.19
C VAL A 70 16.03 -12.81 -17.14
N CYS A 71 14.71 -12.73 -17.35
CA CYS A 71 13.87 -13.92 -17.40
C CYS A 71 14.04 -14.75 -18.66
N GLU A 72 14.31 -14.12 -19.81
CA GLU A 72 14.59 -14.85 -21.05
C GLU A 72 15.90 -15.62 -20.97
N ASN A 73 16.91 -15.04 -20.32
CA ASN A 73 18.25 -15.61 -20.16
C ASN A 73 18.44 -16.42 -18.86
N LEU A 74 17.35 -16.74 -18.15
CA LEU A 74 17.43 -17.50 -16.91
C LEU A 74 17.98 -18.91 -17.16
N GLU A 75 19.06 -19.26 -16.45
CA GLU A 75 19.59 -20.62 -16.42
C GLU A 75 18.63 -21.53 -15.63
N GLU A 76 17.99 -22.45 -16.33
CA GLU A 76 17.08 -23.42 -15.70
C GLU A 76 17.89 -24.54 -15.05
N ILE A 77 17.48 -24.94 -13.86
CA ILE A 77 18.04 -26.08 -13.13
C ILE A 77 16.88 -27.04 -12.84
N PRO A 78 16.53 -27.92 -13.79
CA PRO A 78 15.36 -28.80 -13.68
C PRO A 78 15.44 -29.75 -12.48
N GLU A 79 16.66 -30.12 -12.09
CA GLU A 79 16.98 -31.07 -11.01
C GLU A 79 16.47 -30.60 -9.64
N ILE A 80 16.34 -29.30 -9.44
CA ILE A 80 15.81 -28.68 -8.21
C ILE A 80 14.42 -28.08 -8.41
N GLY A 81 13.81 -28.32 -9.57
CA GLY A 81 12.53 -27.73 -9.97
C GLY A 81 12.59 -26.27 -10.42
N PHE A 82 13.76 -25.62 -10.38
CA PHE A 82 13.91 -24.22 -10.74
C PHE A 82 13.83 -24.03 -12.25
N THR A 83 12.67 -23.58 -12.72
CA THR A 83 12.33 -23.41 -14.14
C THR A 83 11.80 -22.01 -14.41
N LYS A 84 11.78 -21.58 -15.67
CA LYS A 84 11.15 -20.29 -16.05
C LYS A 84 9.69 -20.21 -15.60
N ASN A 85 8.99 -21.34 -15.58
CA ASN A 85 7.61 -21.40 -15.12
C ASN A 85 7.47 -21.00 -13.65
N ILE A 86 8.41 -21.40 -12.78
CA ILE A 86 8.39 -21.02 -11.35
C ILE A 86 8.64 -19.53 -11.19
N VAL A 87 9.58 -18.96 -11.93
CA VAL A 87 9.89 -17.52 -11.85
C VAL A 87 8.73 -16.65 -12.36
N GLN A 88 7.92 -17.20 -13.26
CA GLN A 88 6.71 -16.55 -13.75
C GLN A 88 5.49 -16.75 -12.84
N MET A 89 5.56 -17.57 -11.79
CA MET A 89 4.41 -17.78 -10.90
C MET A 89 4.00 -16.49 -10.18
N GLY A 90 2.73 -16.45 -9.76
CA GLY A 90 2.27 -15.42 -8.84
C GLY A 90 3.00 -15.54 -7.50
N MET A 91 3.04 -14.43 -6.76
CA MET A 91 3.74 -14.41 -5.47
C MET A 91 3.14 -15.42 -4.48
N ASN A 92 1.84 -15.69 -4.56
CA ASN A 92 1.21 -16.68 -3.68
C ASN A 92 1.76 -18.08 -3.92
N GLU A 93 1.87 -18.48 -5.19
CA GLU A 93 2.38 -19.79 -5.55
C GLU A 93 3.87 -19.92 -5.22
N ILE A 94 4.66 -18.85 -5.43
CA ILE A 94 6.08 -18.82 -5.01
C ILE A 94 6.19 -19.04 -3.50
N LEU A 95 5.36 -18.35 -2.71
CA LEU A 95 5.36 -18.51 -1.26
C LEU A 95 4.92 -19.91 -0.83
N ASP A 96 3.93 -20.50 -1.50
CA ASP A 96 3.48 -21.88 -1.25
C ASP A 96 4.61 -22.89 -1.51
N GLU A 97 5.33 -22.74 -2.63
CA GLU A 97 6.48 -23.59 -2.94
C GLU A 97 7.63 -23.42 -1.92
N MET A 98 7.91 -22.18 -1.48
CA MET A 98 8.88 -21.93 -0.42
C MET A 98 8.46 -22.56 0.92
N ILE A 99 7.18 -22.48 1.27
CA ILE A 99 6.61 -23.11 2.48
C ILE A 99 6.73 -24.63 2.39
N ASN A 100 6.39 -25.22 1.24
CA ASN A 100 6.47 -26.66 1.00
C ASN A 100 7.92 -27.15 1.08
N ALA A 101 8.87 -26.46 0.43
CA ALA A 101 10.29 -26.76 0.51
C ALA A 101 10.81 -26.65 1.95
N GLY A 102 10.39 -25.61 2.70
CA GLY A 102 10.75 -25.43 4.11
C GLY A 102 10.23 -26.56 5.00
N MET A 103 8.99 -27.00 4.79
CA MET A 103 8.40 -28.15 5.47
C MET A 103 9.11 -29.46 5.11
N ALA A 104 9.48 -29.65 3.85
CA ALA A 104 10.22 -30.82 3.39
C ALA A 104 11.60 -30.91 4.06
N ILE A 105 12.29 -29.78 4.25
CA ILE A 105 13.55 -29.73 5.01
C ILE A 105 13.32 -30.20 6.45
N VAL A 106 12.32 -29.66 7.15
CA VAL A 106 12.00 -30.08 8.53
C VAL A 106 11.72 -31.59 8.60
N GLN A 107 10.96 -32.14 7.66
CA GLN A 107 10.60 -33.55 7.64
C GLN A 107 11.79 -34.45 7.30
N SER A 108 12.67 -34.02 6.38
CA SER A 108 13.86 -34.76 5.96
C SER A 108 14.86 -34.98 7.10
N VAL A 109 14.80 -34.15 8.14
CA VAL A 109 15.80 -34.16 9.22
C VAL A 109 15.58 -35.26 10.26
N ASN A 110 14.39 -35.88 10.29
CA ASN A 110 14.01 -37.00 11.16
C ASN A 110 14.58 -36.93 12.58
N ILE A 111 14.13 -35.92 13.35
CA ILE A 111 14.63 -35.53 14.68
C ILE A 111 14.71 -36.69 15.68
N LYS A 112 13.86 -37.72 15.52
CA LYS A 112 13.85 -38.90 16.39
C LYS A 112 15.18 -39.66 16.36
N ASP A 113 15.84 -39.70 15.22
CA ASP A 113 17.09 -40.45 15.02
C ASP A 113 18.29 -39.73 15.65
N TYR A 114 18.15 -38.42 15.91
CA TYR A 114 19.21 -37.57 16.48
C TYR A 114 19.12 -37.35 17.99
N LYS A 115 17.99 -37.72 18.62
CA LYS A 115 17.81 -37.68 20.08
C LYS A 115 18.30 -38.97 20.75
N THR A 116 19.45 -39.48 20.32
CA THR A 116 20.11 -40.62 20.95
C THR A 116 21.20 -40.13 21.91
N ASN A 117 21.49 -40.91 22.95
CA ASN A 117 22.52 -40.56 23.95
C ASN A 117 23.91 -40.36 23.30
N GLU A 118 24.20 -41.02 22.19
CA GLU A 118 25.47 -40.88 21.45
C GLU A 118 25.58 -39.50 20.78
N ASN A 119 24.53 -39.06 20.09
CA ASN A 119 24.51 -37.78 19.36
C ASN A 119 24.34 -36.53 20.25
N LEU A 120 23.92 -36.70 21.51
CA LEU A 120 23.73 -35.60 22.46
C LEU A 120 25.04 -35.12 23.10
N TYR A 121 26.06 -35.98 23.16
CA TYR A 121 27.30 -35.71 23.89
C TYR A 121 28.58 -35.80 23.02
N GLU A 122 28.49 -36.29 21.79
CA GLU A 122 29.61 -36.23 20.85
C GLU A 122 29.75 -34.85 20.19
N ASN A 123 30.94 -34.26 20.31
CA ASN A 123 31.34 -33.09 19.53
C ASN A 123 31.61 -33.52 18.09
N PHE A 124 30.55 -33.64 17.29
CA PHE A 124 30.68 -33.76 15.84
C PHE A 124 31.20 -32.44 15.27
N LEU A 125 32.51 -32.36 15.01
CA LEU A 125 33.06 -31.37 14.11
C LEU A 125 32.64 -31.76 12.69
N VAL A 126 31.50 -31.24 12.24
CA VAL A 126 31.07 -31.41 10.84
C VAL A 126 32.17 -30.82 9.96
N GLY A 127 32.86 -31.67 9.20
CA GLY A 127 33.87 -31.23 8.26
C GLY A 127 33.26 -30.27 7.23
N SER A 128 34.01 -29.26 6.79
CA SER A 128 33.51 -28.25 5.83
C SER A 128 32.91 -28.87 4.57
N LYS A 129 33.47 -29.99 4.10
CA LYS A 129 32.95 -30.75 2.94
C LYS A 129 31.59 -31.40 3.20
N GLU A 130 31.41 -32.01 4.37
CA GLU A 130 30.17 -32.68 4.75
C GLU A 130 29.04 -31.67 5.01
N CYS A 131 29.39 -30.47 5.51
CA CYS A 131 28.49 -29.32 5.60
C CYS A 131 28.01 -28.87 4.21
N ILE A 132 28.92 -28.72 3.25
CA ILE A 132 28.59 -28.33 1.88
C ILE A 132 27.67 -29.37 1.25
N GLU A 133 27.98 -30.66 1.38
CA GLU A 133 27.16 -31.74 0.83
C GLU A 133 25.76 -31.79 1.48
N ARG A 134 25.66 -31.70 2.81
CA ARG A 134 24.35 -31.77 3.49
C ARG A 134 23.47 -30.53 3.25
N CYS A 135 24.07 -29.35 3.16
CA CYS A 135 23.33 -28.09 3.03
C CYS A 135 23.05 -27.73 1.57
N PHE A 136 24.09 -27.69 0.73
CA PHE A 136 23.98 -27.17 -0.64
C PHE A 136 23.60 -28.23 -1.68
N MET A 137 23.76 -29.53 -1.40
CA MET A 137 23.18 -30.58 -2.26
C MET A 137 21.74 -30.91 -1.90
N ASN A 138 21.16 -30.29 -0.87
CA ASN A 138 19.74 -30.44 -0.58
C ASN A 138 18.93 -29.63 -1.61
N PRO A 139 18.12 -30.26 -2.47
CA PRO A 139 17.42 -29.56 -3.56
C PRO A 139 16.42 -28.54 -3.01
N ASN A 140 15.80 -28.79 -1.86
CA ASN A 140 14.84 -27.87 -1.24
C ASN A 140 15.54 -26.62 -0.70
N PHE A 141 16.73 -26.76 -0.11
CA PHE A 141 17.49 -25.61 0.37
C PHE A 141 17.98 -24.76 -0.78
N TYR A 142 18.55 -25.39 -1.80
CA TYR A 142 19.03 -24.70 -2.99
C TYR A 142 17.88 -24.01 -3.74
N PHE A 143 16.71 -24.65 -3.84
CA PHE A 143 15.50 -24.02 -4.34
C PHE A 143 15.10 -22.75 -3.56
N ILE A 144 14.98 -22.84 -2.22
CA ILE A 144 14.63 -21.69 -1.37
C ILE A 144 15.67 -20.57 -1.51
N TYR A 145 16.95 -20.91 -1.66
CA TYR A 145 18.01 -19.94 -1.86
C TYR A 145 17.88 -19.24 -3.22
N SER A 146 17.72 -19.99 -4.31
CA SER A 146 17.62 -19.45 -5.67
C SER A 146 16.36 -18.63 -5.90
N ILE A 147 15.22 -19.01 -5.30
CA ILE A 147 13.95 -18.28 -5.45
C ILE A 147 13.90 -16.99 -4.62
N LEU A 148 14.79 -16.82 -3.63
CA LEU A 148 14.78 -15.67 -2.73
C LEU A 148 14.99 -14.35 -3.48
N ASP A 149 15.93 -14.31 -4.43
CA ASP A 149 16.22 -13.10 -5.21
C ASP A 149 15.03 -12.71 -6.08
N HIS A 150 14.32 -13.70 -6.63
CA HIS A 150 13.07 -13.48 -7.36
C HIS A 150 11.97 -12.94 -6.45
N ALA A 151 11.82 -13.50 -5.24
CA ALA A 151 10.86 -13.01 -4.27
C ALA A 151 11.14 -11.56 -3.86
N ILE A 152 12.42 -11.18 -3.69
CA ILE A 152 12.84 -9.81 -3.37
C ILE A 152 12.57 -8.87 -4.55
N ALA A 153 12.95 -9.25 -5.77
CA ALA A 153 12.72 -8.45 -6.96
C ALA A 153 11.23 -8.21 -7.19
N ALA A 154 10.43 -9.27 -7.02
CA ALA A 154 9.00 -9.19 -7.08
C ALA A 154 8.45 -8.21 -6.01
N LEU A 155 8.91 -8.28 -4.76
CA LEU A 155 8.50 -7.32 -3.73
C LEU A 155 8.80 -5.86 -4.14
N LYS A 156 9.99 -5.59 -4.69
CA LYS A 156 10.36 -4.24 -5.18
C LYS A 156 9.43 -3.77 -6.31
N LYS A 157 9.14 -4.64 -7.28
CA LYS A 157 8.21 -4.33 -8.38
C LYS A 157 6.79 -4.07 -7.86
N SER A 158 6.35 -4.81 -6.84
CA SER A 158 5.05 -4.58 -6.21
C SER A 158 4.98 -3.22 -5.50
N GLU A 159 6.08 -2.80 -4.86
CA GLU A 159 6.20 -1.47 -4.24
C GLU A 159 6.11 -0.36 -5.27
N GLU A 160 6.81 -0.50 -6.41
CA GLU A 160 6.77 0.48 -7.49
C GLU A 160 5.36 0.64 -8.08
N VAL A 161 4.66 -0.47 -8.32
CA VAL A 161 3.27 -0.44 -8.83
C VAL A 161 2.32 0.18 -7.81
N LEU A 162 2.44 -0.19 -6.54
CA LEU A 162 1.65 0.42 -5.46
C LEU A 162 1.90 1.92 -5.37
N PHE A 163 3.16 2.33 -5.42
CA PHE A 163 3.55 3.73 -5.38
C PHE A 163 3.02 4.49 -6.60
N SER A 164 3.14 3.92 -7.80
CA SER A 164 2.61 4.50 -9.04
C SER A 164 1.10 4.69 -8.98
N ASN A 165 0.34 3.69 -8.51
CA ASN A 165 -1.11 3.78 -8.35
C ASN A 165 -1.52 4.85 -7.32
N VAL A 166 -0.83 4.91 -6.17
CA VAL A 166 -1.07 5.96 -5.17
C VAL A 166 -0.75 7.33 -5.76
N MET A 167 0.37 7.46 -6.47
CA MET A 167 0.78 8.73 -7.06
C MET A 167 -0.17 9.17 -8.17
N GLN A 168 -0.70 8.25 -8.97
CA GLN A 168 -1.71 8.53 -9.97
C GLN A 168 -3.00 9.04 -9.31
N SER A 169 -3.50 8.36 -8.28
CA SER A 169 -4.68 8.80 -7.53
C SER A 169 -4.50 10.20 -6.91
N VAL A 170 -3.29 10.48 -6.37
CA VAL A 170 -2.93 11.81 -5.87
C VAL A 170 -2.93 12.85 -6.98
N ARG A 171 -2.34 12.54 -8.15
CA ARG A 171 -2.32 13.45 -9.31
C ARG A 171 -3.72 13.75 -9.85
N GLU A 172 -4.58 12.74 -9.94
CA GLU A 172 -5.98 12.91 -10.34
C GLU A 172 -6.72 13.82 -9.37
N THR A 173 -6.58 13.56 -8.06
CA THR A 173 -7.18 14.39 -7.00
C THR A 173 -6.68 15.84 -7.04
N MET A 174 -5.37 16.03 -7.23
CA MET A 174 -4.77 17.37 -7.39
C MET A 174 -5.32 18.09 -8.61
N THR A 175 -5.52 17.39 -9.73
CA THR A 175 -6.08 17.97 -10.95
C THR A 175 -7.54 18.42 -10.73
N TYR A 176 -8.34 17.62 -10.03
CA TYR A 176 -9.70 18.02 -9.63
C TYR A 176 -9.71 19.24 -8.70
N LEU A 177 -8.80 19.30 -7.72
CA LEU A 177 -8.69 20.47 -6.83
C LEU A 177 -8.36 21.75 -7.60
N ILE A 178 -7.43 21.69 -8.56
CA ILE A 178 -7.10 22.84 -9.42
C ILE A 178 -8.34 23.29 -10.21
N PHE A 179 -9.11 22.35 -10.75
CA PHE A 179 -10.35 22.65 -11.47
C PHE A 179 -11.40 23.34 -10.58
N ILE A 180 -11.59 22.86 -9.35
CA ILE A 180 -12.50 23.47 -8.37
C ILE A 180 -12.07 24.91 -8.05
N ILE A 181 -10.78 25.13 -7.80
CA ILE A 181 -10.25 26.49 -7.51
C ILE A 181 -10.49 27.44 -8.69
N LEU A 182 -10.27 26.98 -9.94
CA LEU A 182 -10.55 27.80 -11.12
C LEU A 182 -12.03 28.15 -11.24
N LEU A 183 -12.91 27.18 -10.95
CA LEU A 183 -14.36 27.39 -10.95
C LEU A 183 -14.79 28.39 -9.87
N ASP A 184 -14.20 28.31 -8.67
CA ASP A 184 -14.45 29.25 -7.57
C ASP A 184 -14.02 30.68 -7.93
N ILE A 185 -12.88 30.86 -8.61
CA ILE A 185 -12.43 32.17 -9.09
C ILE A 185 -13.46 32.78 -10.07
N ILE A 186 -14.00 31.96 -10.99
CA ILE A 186 -15.02 32.42 -11.93
C ILE A 186 -16.30 32.84 -11.19
N LEU A 187 -16.77 32.02 -10.25
CA LEU A 187 -17.94 32.33 -9.43
C LEU A 187 -17.73 33.61 -8.61
N PHE A 188 -16.53 33.82 -8.07
CA PHE A 188 -16.17 35.03 -7.34
C PHE A 188 -16.25 36.28 -8.23
N ILE A 189 -15.73 36.23 -9.46
CA ILE A 189 -15.83 37.33 -10.43
C ILE A 189 -17.28 37.65 -10.76
N VAL A 190 -18.11 36.63 -11.01
CA VAL A 190 -19.54 36.82 -11.30
C VAL A 190 -20.26 37.48 -10.13
N SER A 191 -20.02 36.99 -8.91
CA SER A 191 -20.58 37.57 -7.67
C SER A 191 -20.17 39.04 -7.51
N PHE A 192 -18.90 39.36 -7.78
CA PHE A 192 -18.40 40.73 -7.73
C PHE A 192 -19.10 41.63 -8.75
N VAL A 193 -19.27 41.18 -10.00
CA VAL A 193 -19.96 41.96 -11.05
C VAL A 193 -21.43 42.22 -10.69
N ILE A 194 -22.13 41.21 -10.16
CA ILE A 194 -23.52 41.37 -9.71
C ILE A 194 -23.58 42.39 -8.58
N THR A 195 -22.73 42.24 -7.57
CA THR A 195 -22.66 43.15 -6.42
C THR A 195 -22.39 44.59 -6.86
N TYR A 196 -21.45 44.79 -7.79
CA TYR A 196 -21.14 46.11 -8.34
C TYR A 196 -22.34 46.73 -9.08
N ARG A 197 -23.05 45.94 -9.90
CA ARG A 197 -24.26 46.41 -10.59
C ARG A 197 -25.36 46.81 -9.61
N VAL A 198 -25.59 45.99 -8.59
CA VAL A 198 -26.58 46.28 -7.53
C VAL A 198 -26.20 47.57 -6.82
N MET A 199 -24.95 47.72 -6.38
CA MET A 199 -24.49 48.92 -5.67
C MET A 199 -24.63 50.20 -6.51
N LYS A 200 -24.31 50.13 -7.82
CA LYS A 200 -24.50 51.25 -8.73
C LYS A 200 -25.99 51.61 -8.91
N SER A 201 -26.86 50.61 -9.01
CA SER A 201 -28.30 50.82 -9.09
C SER A 201 -28.85 51.45 -7.80
N THR A 202 -28.46 50.93 -6.64
CA THR A 202 -28.88 51.45 -5.33
C THR A 202 -28.39 52.89 -5.12
N ASN A 203 -27.16 53.21 -5.50
CA ASN A 203 -26.64 54.58 -5.43
C ASN A 203 -27.43 55.54 -6.31
N LYS A 204 -27.82 55.12 -7.53
CA LYS A 204 -28.65 55.95 -8.41
C LYS A 204 -30.04 56.20 -7.80
N ILE A 205 -30.66 55.17 -7.24
CA ILE A 205 -31.96 55.29 -6.54
C ILE A 205 -31.83 56.23 -5.33
N LEU A 206 -30.75 56.11 -4.55
CA LEU A 206 -30.46 57.02 -3.44
C LEU A 206 -30.30 58.48 -3.91
N GLU A 207 -29.55 58.71 -4.99
CA GLU A 207 -29.35 60.05 -5.55
C GLU A 207 -30.65 60.67 -6.08
N GLU A 208 -31.47 59.88 -6.79
CA GLU A 208 -32.81 60.30 -7.24
C GLU A 208 -33.72 60.66 -6.05
N LEU A 209 -33.69 59.84 -4.99
CA LEU A 209 -34.48 60.07 -3.79
C LEU A 209 -34.02 61.34 -3.05
N VAL A 210 -32.71 61.58 -2.93
CA VAL A 210 -32.15 62.81 -2.36
C VAL A 210 -32.58 64.04 -3.17
N ASN A 211 -32.51 63.98 -4.51
CA ASN A 211 -32.94 65.08 -5.37
C ASN A 211 -34.43 65.41 -5.20
N ILE A 212 -35.29 64.40 -5.06
CA ILE A 212 -36.73 64.59 -4.79
C ILE A 212 -36.94 65.28 -3.44
N ILE A 213 -36.22 64.86 -2.39
CA ILE A 213 -36.32 65.49 -1.07
C ILE A 213 -36.00 66.98 -1.14
N PHE A 214 -34.95 67.37 -1.88
CA PHE A 214 -34.56 68.78 -2.02
C PHE A 214 -35.53 69.62 -2.87
N LEU A 215 -36.36 69.00 -3.72
CA LEU A 215 -37.36 69.70 -4.55
C LEU A 215 -38.67 69.96 -3.80
N ILE A 216 -38.97 69.20 -2.74
CA ILE A 216 -40.24 69.34 -2.01
C ILE A 216 -40.10 70.49 -0.99
N PRO A 217 -41.03 71.47 -0.98
CA PRO A 217 -41.03 72.54 0.02
C PRO A 217 -41.08 71.98 1.44
N GLN A 218 -40.30 72.55 2.37
CA GLN A 218 -40.26 72.10 3.77
C GLN A 218 -41.64 72.16 4.47
N SER A 219 -42.55 73.00 3.98
CA SER A 219 -43.94 73.06 4.45
C SER A 219 -44.72 71.78 4.18
N THR A 220 -44.45 71.09 3.06
CA THR A 220 -45.07 69.81 2.70
C THR A 220 -44.39 68.64 3.45
N ILE A 221 -43.08 68.70 3.64
CA ILE A 221 -42.31 67.68 4.40
C ILE A 221 -42.77 67.63 5.86
N ASN A 222 -42.99 68.79 6.49
CA ASN A 222 -43.48 68.86 7.86
C ASN A 222 -44.95 68.42 8.03
N MET A 223 -45.69 68.24 6.93
CA MET A 223 -47.10 67.84 6.95
C MET A 223 -47.27 66.31 7.01
N ILE A 224 -46.26 65.53 6.62
CA ILE A 224 -46.26 64.05 6.65
C ILE A 224 -45.13 63.56 7.59
N PRO A 225 -45.44 63.18 8.84
CA PRO A 225 -44.43 62.86 9.86
C PRO A 225 -43.50 61.70 9.47
N GLN A 226 -44.01 60.70 8.75
CA GLN A 226 -43.25 59.55 8.27
C GLN A 226 -42.13 59.96 7.28
N PHE A 227 -42.40 60.95 6.42
CA PHE A 227 -41.43 61.44 5.45
C PHE A 227 -40.33 62.27 6.12
N LYS A 228 -40.70 63.08 7.12
CA LYS A 228 -39.73 63.84 7.93
C LYS A 228 -38.79 62.92 8.72
N ARG A 229 -39.32 61.88 9.37
CA ARG A 229 -38.51 60.87 10.08
C ARG A 229 -37.57 60.14 9.13
N PHE A 230 -38.06 59.71 7.96
CA PHE A 230 -37.23 59.04 6.98
C PHE A 230 -36.02 59.88 6.53
N ILE A 231 -36.21 61.19 6.35
CA ILE A 231 -35.12 62.12 6.00
C ILE A 231 -34.12 62.30 7.16
N GLU A 232 -34.60 62.36 8.41
CA GLU A 232 -33.76 62.61 9.58
C GLU A 232 -33.02 61.36 10.09
N THR A 233 -33.61 60.15 9.96
CA THR A 233 -33.08 58.91 10.54
C THR A 233 -32.77 57.81 9.52
N GLY A 234 -33.19 57.94 8.26
CA GLY A 234 -32.97 56.93 7.22
C GLY A 234 -33.80 55.65 7.38
N SER A 235 -34.80 55.64 8.27
CA SER A 235 -35.66 54.49 8.58
C SER A 235 -37.15 54.80 8.32
N PHE A 236 -37.89 53.80 7.82
CA PHE A 236 -39.35 53.85 7.63
C PHE A 236 -40.13 53.18 8.76
N GLU A 237 -39.47 52.54 9.72
CA GLU A 237 -40.15 51.78 10.76
C GLU A 237 -40.73 52.70 11.86
N GLU A 238 -42.01 52.47 12.16
CA GLU A 238 -42.71 53.08 13.30
C GLU A 238 -42.33 52.33 14.58
N GLU A 239 -41.31 52.84 15.28
CA GLU A 239 -41.33 52.84 16.74
C GLU A 239 -41.85 54.18 17.29
#